data_AF-A0A652K8C3-F1
#
_entry.id   AF-A0A652K8C3-F1
#
_cell.length_a   1.000
_cell.length_b   1.000
_cell.length_c   1.000
_cell.angle_alpha   90.00
_cell.angle_beta   90.00
_cell.angle_gamma   90.00
#
_symmetry.space_group_name_H-M   'P 1'
#
loop_
_entity.id
_entity.type
_entity.pdbx_description
1 polymer ?
#
loop_
_entity_poly.entity_id
_entity_poly.type
_entity_poly.pdbx_seq_one_letter_code
_entity_poly.pdbx_strand_id
1 'polypeptide(L)'
;MDDYGQGISIADLLTAPNAETLGKNIANPLAARSMMRFASASARTAALTGVSAPVEGMLSYLQDTNKVYLYEGSSWVELARYQAPVLAQTSTNMTFTGSTFANGSSPLSAVIVMPPSGKIHVNWGVRCDNTVGANTLTCPIAAGVVTGIVYSPTDDVATQWANTVSAGPFVGLQEITAPAGESVTVTLQHRIAGGGGTSNLRYRYIRLIPV
;
A
#
# COMPACT_ATOMS: atom_id res chain seq x y z
N MET A 1 -13.02 12.81 40.59
CA MET A 1 -12.15 12.13 39.60
C MET A 1 -13.06 11.34 38.68
N ASP A 2 -12.68 11.16 37.42
CA ASP A 2 -13.46 10.32 36.51
C ASP A 2 -13.40 8.84 36.92
N ASP A 3 -14.47 8.10 36.63
CA ASP A 3 -14.61 6.69 37.02
C ASP A 3 -13.60 5.76 36.31
N TYR A 4 -12.98 6.24 35.23
CA TYR A 4 -12.01 5.50 34.43
C TYR A 4 -10.55 5.81 34.79
N GLY A 5 -10.32 6.59 35.85
CA GLY A 5 -8.97 6.91 36.35
C GLY A 5 -8.11 7.69 35.35
N GLN A 6 -8.72 8.41 34.41
CA GLN A 6 -8.05 9.19 33.38
C GLN A 6 -7.62 10.59 33.85
N GLY A 7 -7.84 10.92 35.13
CA GLY A 7 -7.47 12.23 35.68
C GLY A 7 -8.23 13.38 35.02
N ILE A 8 -9.42 13.13 34.49
CA ILE A 8 -10.30 14.18 33.97
C ILE A 8 -11.01 14.82 35.16
N SER A 9 -10.84 16.13 35.31
CA SER A 9 -11.46 16.85 36.42
C SER A 9 -12.94 17.09 36.12
N ILE A 10 -13.81 16.60 37.00
CA ILE A 10 -15.25 16.88 36.99
C ILE A 10 -15.48 18.00 38.00
N ALA A 11 -16.38 18.94 37.67
CA ALA A 11 -16.68 20.08 38.53
C ALA A 11 -16.96 19.65 39.97
N ASP A 12 -16.26 20.25 40.92
CA ASP A 12 -16.62 20.15 42.32
C ASP A 12 -17.83 21.07 42.58
N LEU A 13 -18.91 20.50 43.08
CA LEU A 13 -20.15 21.21 43.40
C LEU A 13 -19.99 22.19 44.58
N LEU A 14 -18.84 22.17 45.28
CA LEU A 14 -18.56 22.98 46.47
C LEU A 14 -17.89 24.33 46.16
N THR A 15 -17.55 24.63 44.90
CA THR A 15 -16.90 25.91 44.52
C THR A 15 -17.77 26.74 43.57
N ALA A 16 -17.57 28.06 43.59
CA ALA A 16 -18.28 28.97 42.70
C ALA A 16 -18.05 28.56 41.23
N PRO A 17 -19.11 28.45 40.41
CA PRO A 17 -19.00 27.91 39.06
C PRO A 17 -18.14 28.83 38.18
N ASN A 18 -16.98 28.32 37.74
CA ASN A 18 -16.16 28.94 36.70
C ASN A 18 -16.23 28.08 35.44
N ALA A 19 -17.11 28.46 34.51
CA ALA A 19 -17.39 27.70 33.30
C ALA A 19 -16.16 27.59 32.37
N GLU A 20 -15.30 28.61 32.32
CA GLU A 20 -14.08 28.58 31.51
C GLU A 20 -13.06 27.57 32.06
N THR A 21 -12.86 27.56 33.38
CA THR A 21 -11.93 26.64 34.05
C THR A 21 -12.42 25.20 33.92
N LEU A 22 -13.72 24.98 34.14
CA LEU A 22 -14.33 23.68 33.91
C LEU A 22 -14.16 23.21 32.46
N GLY A 23 -14.44 24.09 31.50
CA GLY A 23 -14.30 23.80 30.08
C GLY A 23 -12.87 23.39 29.71
N LYS A 24 -11.86 24.12 30.17
CA LYS A 24 -10.43 23.79 29.93
C LYS A 24 -10.01 22.49 30.60
N ASN A 25 -10.46 22.25 31.82
CA ASN A 25 -10.13 21.03 32.58
C ASN A 25 -10.74 19.75 31.98
N ILE A 26 -11.80 19.89 31.18
CA ILE A 26 -12.39 18.78 30.42
C ILE A 26 -11.76 18.70 29.02
N ALA A 27 -11.68 19.83 28.31
CA ALA A 27 -11.24 19.86 26.91
C ALA A 27 -9.77 19.48 26.72
N ASN A 28 -8.86 19.98 27.56
CA ASN A 28 -7.42 19.74 27.36
C ASN A 28 -7.04 18.26 27.56
N PRO A 29 -7.46 17.58 28.65
CA PRO A 29 -7.11 16.17 28.85
C PRO A 29 -7.79 15.24 27.85
N LEU A 30 -8.95 15.62 27.30
CA LEU A 30 -9.61 14.86 26.22
C LEU A 30 -8.93 15.09 24.88
N ALA A 31 -8.57 16.34 24.55
CA ALA A 31 -7.90 16.67 23.31
C ALA A 31 -6.57 15.92 23.17
N ALA A 32 -5.76 15.87 24.24
CA ALA A 32 -4.47 15.17 24.26
C ALA A 32 -4.59 13.65 24.08
N ARG A 33 -5.75 13.05 24.41
CA ARG A 33 -6.05 11.62 24.27
C ARG A 33 -6.83 11.28 23.00
N SER A 34 -7.34 12.30 22.32
CA SER A 34 -8.04 12.16 21.05
C SER A 34 -7.05 12.22 19.89
N MET A 35 -7.51 11.83 18.69
CA MET A 35 -6.73 12.03 17.47
C MET A 35 -6.75 13.51 17.07
N MET A 36 -5.64 14.21 17.34
CA MET A 36 -5.48 15.62 16.98
C MET A 36 -5.21 15.79 15.49
N ARG A 37 -5.84 16.79 14.86
CA ARG A 37 -5.70 17.04 13.42
C ARG A 37 -4.85 18.28 13.18
N PHE A 38 -3.82 18.15 12.35
CA PHE A 38 -2.92 19.24 11.99
C PHE A 38 -2.81 19.37 10.47
N ALA A 39 -2.54 20.59 10.00
CA ALA A 39 -2.33 20.84 8.58
C ALA A 39 -1.10 20.10 8.04
N SER A 40 -0.01 20.07 8.82
CA SER A 40 1.27 19.47 8.46
C SER A 40 2.08 19.04 9.68
N ALA A 41 3.18 18.33 9.45
CA ALA A 41 4.12 17.94 10.51
C ALA A 41 4.74 19.17 11.21
N SER A 42 5.04 20.23 10.46
CA SER A 42 5.58 21.48 11.03
C SER A 42 4.54 22.21 11.89
N ALA A 43 3.29 22.25 11.45
CA ALA A 43 2.19 22.83 12.23
C ALA A 43 1.97 22.06 13.54
N ARG A 44 2.05 20.72 13.50
CA ARG A 44 2.02 19.87 14.70
C ARG A 44 3.16 20.19 15.66
N THR A 45 4.39 20.23 15.18
CA THR A 45 5.57 20.51 16.01
C THR A 45 5.50 21.91 16.63
N ALA A 46 4.97 22.90 15.92
CA ALA A 46 4.77 24.25 16.45
C ALA A 46 3.68 24.28 17.55
N ALA A 47 2.59 23.55 17.37
CA ALA A 47 1.47 23.52 18.32
C ALA A 47 1.77 22.73 19.60
N LEU A 48 2.54 21.64 19.50
CA LEU A 48 2.82 20.73 20.61
C LEU A 48 4.15 21.09 21.29
N THR A 49 4.15 22.21 22.00
CA THR A 49 5.32 22.70 22.77
C THR A 49 4.94 23.06 24.20
N GLY A 50 5.93 23.14 25.08
CA GLY A 50 5.73 23.54 26.49
C GLY A 50 4.78 22.61 27.23
N VAL A 51 3.70 23.16 27.79
CA VAL A 51 2.67 22.40 28.52
C VAL A 51 1.85 21.46 27.63
N SER A 52 1.88 21.67 26.32
CA SER A 52 1.22 20.84 25.31
C SER A 52 2.22 19.94 24.58
N ALA A 53 3.43 19.75 25.14
CA ALA A 53 4.42 18.85 24.57
C ALA A 53 3.82 17.45 24.34
N PRO A 54 4.21 16.76 23.26
CA PRO A 54 3.67 15.46 22.94
C PRO A 54 4.02 14.46 24.05
N VAL A 55 3.03 13.65 24.43
CA VAL A 55 3.16 12.60 25.44
C VAL A 55 3.10 11.26 24.71
N GLU A 56 3.84 10.26 25.20
CA GLU A 56 3.78 8.90 24.66
C GLU A 56 2.33 8.40 24.56
N GLY A 57 2.01 7.75 23.45
CA GLY A 57 0.65 7.29 23.16
C GLY A 57 -0.23 8.31 22.43
N MET A 58 0.23 9.55 22.27
CA MET A 58 -0.53 10.60 21.59
C MET A 58 -0.68 10.32 20.09
N LEU A 59 -1.90 10.49 19.57
CA LEU A 59 -2.22 10.28 18.15
C LEU A 59 -2.40 11.61 17.41
N SER A 60 -1.90 11.68 16.18
CA SER A 60 -2.12 12.82 15.29
C SER A 60 -2.45 12.40 13.86
N TYR A 61 -3.27 13.20 13.19
CA TYR A 61 -3.57 13.11 11.76
C TYR A 61 -3.01 14.34 11.04
N LEU A 62 -2.24 14.11 9.97
CA LEU A 62 -1.71 15.18 9.12
C LEU A 62 -2.52 15.27 7.82
N GLN A 63 -3.09 16.45 7.57
CA GLN A 63 -3.97 16.69 6.43
C GLN A 63 -3.24 16.76 5.09
N ASP A 64 -2.01 17.29 5.08
CA ASP A 64 -1.18 17.37 3.88
C ASP A 64 -0.83 16.01 3.27
N THR A 65 -0.69 14.99 4.12
CA THR A 65 -0.19 13.66 3.74
C THR A 65 -1.21 12.55 3.94
N ASN A 66 -2.35 12.84 4.57
CA ASN A 66 -3.38 11.87 4.96
C ASN A 66 -2.82 10.69 5.77
N LYS A 67 -1.98 11.03 6.75
CA LYS A 67 -1.25 10.07 7.58
C LYS A 67 -1.61 10.18 9.05
N VAL A 68 -1.71 9.04 9.71
CA VAL A 68 -1.88 8.91 11.16
C VAL A 68 -0.53 8.57 11.77
N TYR A 69 -0.18 9.30 12.83
CA TYR A 69 1.05 9.10 13.59
C TYR A 69 0.76 8.86 15.07
N LEU A 70 1.60 8.04 15.69
CA LEU A 70 1.69 7.81 17.13
C LEU A 70 2.98 8.41 17.66
N TYR A 71 2.93 9.11 18.78
CA TYR A 71 4.15 9.53 19.48
C TYR A 71 4.63 8.39 20.41
N GLU A 72 5.83 7.88 20.17
CA GLU A 72 6.43 6.78 20.96
C GLU A 72 7.22 7.27 22.19
N GLY A 73 7.10 8.56 22.53
CA GLY A 73 7.82 9.19 23.64
C GLY A 73 9.08 9.95 23.20
N SER A 74 9.64 9.63 22.04
CA SER A 74 10.76 10.37 21.44
C SER A 74 10.50 10.84 20.01
N SER A 75 9.73 10.08 19.24
CA SER A 75 9.49 10.36 17.82
C SER A 75 8.04 10.08 17.42
N TRP A 76 7.66 10.57 16.22
CA TRP A 76 6.37 10.29 15.63
C TRP A 76 6.50 9.14 14.63
N VAL A 77 5.86 8.02 14.94
CA VAL A 77 5.82 6.82 14.11
C VAL A 77 4.55 6.81 13.27
N GLU A 78 4.66 6.54 11.97
CA GLU A 78 3.50 6.40 11.07
C GLU A 78 2.76 5.08 11.38
N LEU A 79 1.49 5.16 11.78
CA LEU A 79 0.66 3.98 12.02
C LEU A 79 -0.13 3.56 10.78
N ALA A 80 -0.65 4.54 10.05
CA ALA A 80 -1.49 4.30 8.90
C ALA A 80 -1.41 5.44 7.91
N ARG A 81 -1.53 5.09 6.63
CA ARG A 81 -1.75 6.03 5.53
C ARG A 81 -2.89 5.52 4.67
N TYR A 82 -3.72 6.44 4.18
CA TYR A 82 -4.55 6.08 3.05
C TYR A 82 -3.66 5.94 1.81
N GLN A 83 -3.76 4.80 1.14
CA GLN A 83 -3.06 4.57 -0.12
C GLN A 83 -4.02 3.95 -1.12
N ALA A 84 -4.25 4.67 -2.23
CA ALA A 84 -5.11 4.19 -3.29
C ALA A 84 -4.44 3.04 -4.06
N PRO A 85 -5.21 2.07 -4.57
CA PRO A 85 -4.70 1.07 -5.50
C PRO A 85 -4.12 1.72 -6.76
N VAL A 86 -3.02 1.15 -7.27
CA VAL A 86 -2.40 1.58 -8.53
C VAL A 86 -2.83 0.63 -9.65
N LEU A 87 -3.25 1.17 -10.79
CA LEU A 87 -3.65 0.39 -11.96
C LEU A 87 -2.81 0.80 -13.17
N ALA A 88 -2.20 -0.18 -13.82
CA ALA A 88 -1.61 -0.06 -15.15
C ALA A 88 -2.32 -1.03 -16.09
N GLN A 89 -2.74 -0.57 -17.27
CA GLN A 89 -3.44 -1.42 -18.23
C GLN A 89 -3.10 -1.02 -19.67
N THR A 90 -3.15 -2.00 -20.57
CA THR A 90 -2.96 -1.78 -22.00
C THR A 90 -3.78 -2.77 -22.82
N SER A 91 -4.39 -2.30 -23.90
CA SER A 91 -5.06 -3.14 -24.90
C SER A 91 -4.12 -3.54 -26.03
N THR A 92 -2.92 -2.98 -26.10
CA THR A 92 -1.96 -3.20 -27.18
C THR A 92 -1.54 -4.66 -27.25
N ASN A 93 -1.56 -5.21 -28.46
CA ASN A 93 -1.04 -6.55 -28.72
C ASN A 93 0.47 -6.58 -28.54
N MET A 94 0.95 -7.57 -27.81
CA MET A 94 2.36 -7.87 -27.69
C MET A 94 2.61 -9.32 -28.11
N THR A 95 3.50 -9.49 -29.09
CA THR A 95 3.96 -10.80 -29.53
C THR A 95 5.17 -11.21 -28.69
N PHE A 96 5.17 -12.44 -28.18
CA PHE A 96 6.24 -13.00 -27.35
C PHE A 96 6.60 -14.40 -27.83
N THR A 97 7.90 -14.75 -27.79
CA THR A 97 8.44 -16.04 -28.28
C THR A 97 9.47 -16.67 -27.33
N GLY A 98 9.78 -16.03 -26.20
CA GLY A 98 10.83 -16.47 -25.28
C GLY A 98 10.42 -17.66 -24.40
N SER A 99 11.41 -18.46 -23.98
CA SER A 99 11.20 -19.60 -23.06
C SER A 99 11.45 -19.27 -21.59
N THR A 100 12.08 -18.12 -21.32
CA THR A 100 12.31 -17.57 -19.98
C THR A 100 11.34 -16.44 -19.70
N PHE A 101 10.98 -16.25 -18.42
CA PHE A 101 10.22 -15.07 -18.03
C PHE A 101 11.00 -13.82 -18.40
N ALA A 102 10.42 -13.02 -19.29
CA ALA A 102 11.01 -11.77 -19.73
C ALA A 102 9.92 -10.77 -20.08
N ASN A 103 10.35 -9.52 -20.17
CA ASN A 103 9.54 -8.46 -20.71
C ASN A 103 9.58 -8.58 -22.24
N GLY A 104 8.42 -8.58 -22.90
CA GLY A 104 8.41 -8.39 -24.35
C GLY A 104 8.76 -6.95 -24.74
N SER A 105 8.61 -6.61 -26.02
CA SER A 105 8.89 -5.26 -26.55
C SER A 105 8.02 -4.14 -25.97
N SER A 106 6.94 -4.49 -25.27
CA SER A 106 6.02 -3.56 -24.60
C SER A 106 5.82 -4.01 -23.15
N PRO A 107 6.76 -3.68 -22.23
CA PRO A 107 6.61 -4.00 -20.82
C PRO A 107 5.40 -3.25 -20.25
N LEU A 108 4.62 -3.94 -19.42
CA LEU A 108 3.60 -3.30 -18.59
C LEU A 108 4.10 -3.29 -17.14
N SER A 109 4.21 -2.10 -16.56
CA SER A 109 4.70 -1.91 -15.20
C SER A 109 3.79 -0.99 -14.40
N ALA A 110 3.73 -1.20 -13.10
CA ALA A 110 3.12 -0.29 -12.12
C ALA A 110 4.10 -0.08 -10.96
N VAL A 111 4.10 1.12 -10.37
CA VAL A 111 4.97 1.46 -9.25
C VAL A 111 4.11 1.81 -8.05
N ILE A 112 4.49 1.30 -6.87
CA ILE A 112 3.84 1.62 -5.61
C ILE A 112 4.88 1.82 -4.51
N VAL A 113 4.63 2.76 -3.60
CA VAL A 113 5.39 2.87 -2.35
C VAL A 113 4.80 1.86 -1.37
N MET A 114 5.61 0.99 -0.79
CA MET A 114 5.11 -0.05 0.12
C MET A 114 4.39 0.56 1.33
N PRO A 115 3.21 0.04 1.71
CA PRO A 115 2.48 0.51 2.89
C PRO A 115 3.24 0.15 4.18
N PRO A 116 2.84 0.72 5.34
CA PRO A 116 3.42 0.37 6.63
C PRO A 116 3.41 -1.13 6.96
N SER A 117 2.46 -1.89 6.41
CA SER A 117 2.40 -3.36 6.54
C SER A 117 3.54 -4.09 5.80
N GLY A 118 4.24 -3.42 4.88
CA GLY A 118 5.25 -4.02 4.01
C GLY A 118 4.68 -4.97 2.95
N LYS A 119 3.36 -4.98 2.74
CA LYS A 119 2.68 -5.96 1.89
C LYS A 119 1.76 -5.32 0.86
N ILE A 120 1.69 -5.92 -0.32
CA ILE A 120 0.72 -5.59 -1.36
C ILE A 120 0.13 -6.85 -1.98
N HIS A 121 -1.11 -6.76 -2.44
CA HIS A 121 -1.68 -7.73 -3.38
C HIS A 121 -1.46 -7.23 -4.80
N VAL A 122 -0.80 -8.05 -5.60
CA VAL A 122 -0.62 -7.84 -7.03
C VAL A 122 -1.65 -8.70 -7.74
N ASN A 123 -2.61 -8.03 -8.37
CA ASN A 123 -3.54 -8.65 -9.29
C ASN A 123 -3.07 -8.36 -10.70
N TRP A 124 -3.01 -9.38 -11.54
CA TRP A 124 -2.74 -9.18 -12.96
C TRP A 124 -3.76 -9.92 -13.79
N GLY A 125 -3.92 -9.47 -15.02
CA GLY A 125 -4.65 -10.24 -15.99
C GLY A 125 -4.13 -10.05 -17.40
N VAL A 126 -4.41 -11.06 -18.22
CA VAL A 126 -3.96 -11.11 -19.62
C VAL A 126 -4.91 -11.96 -20.44
N ARG A 127 -5.16 -11.53 -21.68
CA ARG A 127 -5.72 -12.39 -22.72
C ARG A 127 -4.57 -12.95 -23.55
N CYS A 128 -4.58 -14.26 -23.77
CA CYS A 128 -3.53 -14.98 -24.50
C CYS A 128 -4.09 -15.63 -25.77
N ASP A 129 -3.35 -15.51 -26.86
CA ASP A 129 -3.58 -16.25 -28.10
C ASP A 129 -2.29 -17.00 -28.46
N ASN A 130 -2.33 -18.34 -28.44
CA ASN A 130 -1.17 -19.17 -28.78
C ASN A 130 -1.38 -19.81 -30.16
N THR A 131 -0.33 -19.88 -30.97
CA THR A 131 -0.42 -20.37 -32.36
C THR A 131 -0.04 -21.84 -32.55
N VAL A 132 0.50 -22.48 -31.53
CA VAL A 132 0.90 -23.91 -31.49
C VAL A 132 0.68 -24.38 -30.05
N GLY A 133 0.60 -25.70 -29.79
CA GLY A 133 0.32 -26.32 -28.47
C GLY A 133 1.31 -26.04 -27.33
N ALA A 134 1.92 -24.86 -27.32
CA ALA A 134 2.75 -24.30 -26.29
C ALA A 134 1.91 -23.61 -25.22
N ASN A 135 2.44 -23.62 -24.00
CA ASN A 135 1.80 -23.00 -22.85
C ASN A 135 2.36 -21.60 -22.68
N THR A 136 1.49 -20.59 -22.62
CA THR A 136 1.93 -19.25 -22.27
C THR A 136 1.64 -18.99 -20.81
N LEU A 137 2.69 -18.66 -20.08
CA LEU A 137 2.65 -18.36 -18.67
C LEU A 137 2.91 -16.87 -18.49
N THR A 138 2.12 -16.23 -17.64
CA THR A 138 2.29 -14.83 -17.27
C THR A 138 2.36 -14.69 -15.76
N CYS A 139 3.43 -14.09 -15.28
CA CYS A 139 3.65 -13.84 -13.86
C CYS A 139 4.41 -12.52 -13.70
N PRO A 140 4.08 -11.69 -12.70
CA PRO A 140 4.83 -10.48 -12.44
C PRO A 140 6.24 -10.79 -11.90
N ILE A 141 7.15 -9.85 -12.09
CA ILE A 141 8.36 -9.66 -11.28
C ILE A 141 8.15 -8.39 -10.46
N ALA A 142 8.65 -8.35 -9.23
CA ALA A 142 8.69 -7.11 -8.46
C ALA A 142 10.10 -6.79 -7.99
N ALA A 143 10.48 -5.53 -8.16
CA ALA A 143 11.78 -5.02 -7.75
C ALA A 143 11.63 -3.72 -6.96
N GLY A 144 12.16 -3.71 -5.75
CA GLY A 144 12.37 -2.52 -4.95
C GLY A 144 13.59 -1.73 -5.42
N VAL A 145 13.54 -0.41 -5.29
CA VAL A 145 14.65 0.49 -5.64
C VAL A 145 15.91 0.24 -4.79
N VAL A 146 15.74 -0.22 -3.55
CA VAL A 146 16.81 -0.49 -2.58
C VAL A 146 17.06 -1.99 -2.47
N THR A 147 16.01 -2.78 -2.31
CA THR A 147 16.10 -4.22 -2.04
C THR A 147 16.41 -5.04 -3.30
N GLY A 148 16.23 -4.47 -4.50
CA GLY A 148 16.35 -5.20 -5.75
C GLY A 148 15.15 -6.14 -5.96
N ILE A 149 15.35 -7.33 -6.53
CA ILE A 149 14.24 -8.25 -6.79
C ILE A 149 13.66 -8.76 -5.46
N VAL A 150 12.41 -8.37 -5.18
CA VAL A 150 11.64 -8.80 -3.99
C VAL A 150 10.68 -9.94 -4.30
N TYR A 151 10.40 -10.14 -5.59
CA TYR A 151 9.58 -11.26 -6.07
C TYR A 151 10.02 -11.68 -7.46
N SER A 152 10.34 -12.97 -7.60
CA SER A 152 10.70 -13.59 -8.87
C SER A 152 9.52 -14.35 -9.45
N PRO A 153 9.31 -14.31 -10.78
CA PRO A 153 8.27 -15.10 -11.43
C PRO A 153 8.50 -16.60 -11.25
N THR A 154 7.43 -17.37 -11.03
CA THR A 154 7.46 -18.84 -10.97
C THR A 154 6.31 -19.40 -11.79
N ASP A 155 6.42 -20.67 -12.19
CA ASP A 155 5.35 -21.35 -12.91
C ASP A 155 4.13 -21.64 -12.01
N ASP A 156 4.36 -21.94 -10.72
CA ASP A 156 3.32 -22.37 -9.77
C ASP A 156 2.20 -21.36 -9.56
N VAL A 157 2.52 -20.07 -9.72
CA VAL A 157 1.62 -18.94 -9.51
C VAL A 157 1.28 -18.21 -10.81
N ALA A 158 1.88 -18.61 -11.93
CA ALA A 158 1.64 -17.97 -13.21
C ALA A 158 0.23 -18.25 -13.72
N THR A 159 -0.37 -17.26 -14.39
CA THR A 159 -1.54 -17.54 -15.20
C THR A 159 -1.11 -18.28 -16.47
N GLN A 160 -1.64 -19.49 -16.66
CA GLN A 160 -1.28 -20.37 -17.76
C GLN A 160 -2.43 -20.50 -18.77
N TRP A 161 -2.09 -20.40 -20.05
CA TRP A 161 -2.95 -20.82 -21.14
C TRP A 161 -2.28 -21.91 -21.98
N ALA A 162 -2.98 -23.03 -22.16
CA ALA A 162 -2.47 -24.26 -22.76
C ALA A 162 -3.41 -24.76 -23.89
N ASN A 163 -3.60 -23.95 -24.94
CA ASN A 163 -4.33 -24.39 -26.13
C ASN A 163 -4.01 -23.51 -27.35
N THR A 164 -4.40 -23.94 -28.56
CA THR A 164 -4.23 -23.24 -29.84
C THR A 164 -5.33 -22.22 -30.15
N VAL A 165 -6.13 -21.83 -29.15
CA VAL A 165 -7.22 -20.85 -29.31
C VAL A 165 -7.00 -19.62 -28.44
N SER A 166 -7.85 -18.61 -28.63
CA SER A 166 -7.83 -17.35 -27.87
C SER A 166 -8.64 -17.48 -26.59
N ALA A 167 -8.07 -17.10 -25.44
CA ALA A 167 -8.80 -17.14 -24.16
C ALA A 167 -8.37 -16.05 -23.17
N GLY A 168 -9.26 -15.72 -22.23
CA GLY A 168 -9.03 -14.77 -21.15
C GLY A 168 -10.17 -13.75 -20.94
N PRO A 169 -9.99 -12.78 -20.02
CA PRO A 169 -8.75 -12.54 -19.27
C PRO A 169 -8.50 -13.62 -18.22
N PHE A 170 -7.30 -14.22 -18.24
CA PHE A 170 -6.80 -15.01 -17.12
C PHE A 170 -6.33 -14.05 -16.05
N VAL A 171 -6.64 -14.33 -14.80
CA VAL A 171 -6.34 -13.46 -13.67
C VAL A 171 -5.50 -14.23 -12.65
N GLY A 172 -4.45 -13.59 -12.17
CA GLY A 172 -3.64 -14.09 -11.07
C GLY A 172 -3.59 -13.07 -9.93
N LEU A 173 -3.42 -13.57 -8.72
CA LEU A 173 -3.28 -12.80 -7.50
C LEU A 173 -2.08 -13.33 -6.73
N GLN A 174 -1.21 -12.42 -6.29
CA GLN A 174 -0.05 -12.76 -5.47
C GLN A 174 0.15 -11.70 -4.39
N GLU A 175 0.46 -12.14 -3.17
CA GLU A 175 0.97 -11.25 -2.13
C GLU A 175 2.48 -11.08 -2.30
N ILE A 176 2.94 -9.82 -2.31
CA ILE A 176 4.35 -9.45 -2.37
C ILE A 176 4.70 -8.71 -1.09
N THR A 177 5.85 -9.06 -0.51
CA THR A 177 6.40 -8.41 0.69
C THR A 177 7.68 -7.66 0.33
N ALA A 178 7.83 -6.44 0.84
CA ALA A 178 9.06 -5.66 0.76
C ALA A 178 9.12 -4.64 1.92
N PRO A 179 10.27 -4.01 2.19
CA PRO A 179 10.38 -2.99 3.23
C PRO A 179 9.35 -1.87 3.09
N ALA A 180 8.71 -1.50 4.21
CA ALA A 180 7.75 -0.41 4.26
C ALA A 180 8.39 0.92 3.81
N GLY A 181 7.63 1.72 3.05
CA GLY A 181 8.10 3.01 2.52
C GLY A 181 9.02 2.90 1.30
N GLU A 182 9.44 1.70 0.88
CA GLU A 182 10.24 1.51 -0.33
C GLU A 182 9.36 1.62 -1.59
N SER A 183 9.87 2.29 -2.63
CA SER A 183 9.26 2.25 -3.96
C SER A 183 9.53 0.92 -4.65
N VAL A 184 8.48 0.19 -5.01
CA VAL A 184 8.55 -1.11 -5.69
C VAL A 184 7.89 -1.01 -7.06
N THR A 185 8.63 -1.44 -8.08
CA THR A 185 8.16 -1.58 -9.46
C THR A 185 7.75 -3.02 -9.70
N VAL A 186 6.51 -3.21 -10.14
CA VAL A 186 5.98 -4.52 -10.54
C VAL A 186 5.81 -4.52 -12.04
N THR A 187 6.39 -5.50 -12.73
CA THR A 187 6.35 -5.63 -14.19
C THR A 187 5.81 -6.99 -14.58
N LEU A 188 4.88 -7.05 -15.54
CA LEU A 188 4.44 -8.35 -16.07
C LEU A 188 5.51 -8.98 -16.94
N GLN A 189 5.81 -10.25 -16.64
CA GLN A 189 6.68 -11.09 -17.45
C GLN A 189 5.90 -12.23 -18.06
N HIS A 190 6.41 -12.71 -19.19
CA HIS A 190 5.78 -13.77 -19.97
C HIS A 190 6.82 -14.82 -20.34
N ARG A 191 6.37 -16.06 -20.49
CA ARG A 191 7.19 -17.17 -20.99
C ARG A 191 6.34 -18.14 -21.80
N ILE A 192 6.96 -18.80 -22.76
CA ILE A 192 6.39 -19.93 -23.49
C ILE A 192 7.06 -21.21 -23.01
N ALA A 193 6.30 -22.06 -22.33
CA ALA A 193 6.73 -23.41 -21.98
C ALA A 193 6.38 -24.39 -23.12
N GLY A 194 7.30 -25.34 -23.37
CA GLY A 194 7.15 -26.35 -24.43
C GLY A 194 8.06 -26.18 -25.66
N GLY A 195 8.95 -25.17 -25.66
CA GLY A 195 10.06 -25.12 -26.61
C GLY A 195 9.66 -24.89 -28.07
N GLY A 196 8.84 -23.88 -28.34
CA GLY A 196 8.48 -23.45 -29.69
C GLY A 196 7.05 -22.92 -29.76
N GLY A 197 6.86 -21.72 -30.29
CA GLY A 197 5.55 -21.10 -30.43
C GLY A 197 5.59 -19.59 -30.31
N THR A 198 4.48 -18.96 -30.69
CA THR A 198 4.27 -17.52 -30.57
C THR A 198 3.02 -17.29 -29.74
N SER A 199 3.13 -16.41 -28.75
CA SER A 199 1.98 -15.94 -27.99
C SER A 199 1.71 -14.48 -28.27
N ASN A 200 0.45 -14.15 -28.48
CA ASN A 200 -0.04 -12.80 -28.59
C ASN A 200 -0.80 -12.45 -27.32
N LEU A 201 -0.37 -11.38 -26.67
CA LEU A 201 -0.82 -10.99 -25.35
C LEU A 201 -1.52 -9.63 -25.45
N ARG A 202 -2.78 -9.58 -25.04
CA ARG A 202 -3.65 -8.39 -25.13
C ARG A 202 -4.40 -8.16 -23.82
N TYR A 203 -4.98 -6.96 -23.70
CA TYR A 203 -5.79 -6.58 -22.53
C TYR A 203 -5.09 -6.89 -21.21
N ARG A 204 -3.81 -6.53 -21.15
CA ARG A 204 -2.96 -6.78 -19.98
C ARG A 204 -3.25 -5.72 -18.93
N TYR A 205 -3.32 -6.12 -17.68
CA TYR A 205 -3.37 -5.18 -16.57
C TYR A 205 -2.58 -5.67 -15.36
N ILE A 206 -2.12 -4.71 -14.56
CA ILE A 206 -1.57 -4.89 -13.22
C ILE A 206 -2.32 -3.95 -12.30
N ARG A 207 -2.84 -4.47 -11.20
CA ARG A 207 -3.43 -3.71 -10.11
C ARG A 207 -2.70 -4.03 -8.82
N LEU A 208 -2.10 -3.01 -8.23
CA LEU A 208 -1.40 -3.08 -6.95
C LEU A 208 -2.33 -2.56 -5.87
N ILE A 209 -2.61 -3.39 -4.86
CA ILE A 209 -3.51 -3.07 -3.76
C ILE A 209 -2.70 -3.11 -2.47
N PRO A 210 -2.54 -1.98 -1.76
CA PRO A 210 -1.97 -1.94 -0.42
C PRO A 210 -2.77 -2.82 0.54
N VAL A 211 -2.07 -3.54 1.43
CA VAL A 211 -2.64 -4.34 2.51
C VAL A 211 -2.47 -3.64 3.84
#